data_AF-A0A1U9NDP4-F1
#
_entry.id   AF-A0A1U9NDP4-F1
#
_cell.length_a   1.000
_cell.length_b   1.000
_cell.length_c   1.000
_cell.angle_alpha   90.00
_cell.angle_beta   90.00
_cell.angle_gamma   90.00
#
_symmetry.space_group_name_H-M   'P 1'
#
loop_
_entity.id
_entity.type
_entity.pdbx_description
1 polymer ?
#
loop_
_entity_poly.entity_id
_entity_poly.type
_entity_poly.pdbx_seq_one_letter_code
_entity_poly.pdbx_strand_id
1 'polypeptide(L)' 'MALTDIGGYEIRYYSSKKQTWTIETITNPNTNMIILTGATVGDTYEIATFDTEGLYSRFISLNPQPVQ' A
#
# COMPACT_ATOMS: atom_id res chain seq x y z
N MET A 1 -13.54 10.15 11.72
CA MET A 1 -12.97 10.48 10.41
C MET A 1 -14.02 10.16 9.37
N ALA A 2 -14.45 11.16 8.63
CA ALA A 2 -15.28 10.94 7.46
C ALA A 2 -14.39 10.43 6.31
N LEU A 3 -14.96 9.72 5.34
CA LEU A 3 -14.19 9.25 4.17
C LEU A 3 -13.59 10.42 3.38
N THR A 4 -14.19 11.60 3.49
CA THR A 4 -13.72 12.86 2.90
C THR A 4 -12.39 13.34 3.46
N ASP A 5 -12.02 12.86 4.65
CA ASP A 5 -10.76 13.24 5.31
C ASP A 5 -9.59 12.37 4.81
N ILE A 6 -9.88 11.27 4.11
CA ILE A 6 -8.86 10.38 3.54
C ILE A 6 -8.40 10.95 2.19
N GLY A 7 -7.13 11.32 2.10
CA GLY A 7 -6.48 11.76 0.87
C GLY A 7 -6.10 10.59 -0.03
N GLY A 8 -5.84 9.42 0.56
CA GLY A 8 -5.55 8.19 -0.18
C GLY A 8 -4.77 7.15 0.60
N TYR A 9 -4.14 6.25 -0.14
CA TYR A 9 -3.31 5.17 0.37
C TYR A 9 -1.96 5.17 -0.33
N GLU A 10 -0.91 4.85 0.39
CA GLU A 10 0.41 4.54 -0.18
C GLU A 10 0.73 3.09 0.11
N ILE A 11 1.05 2.36 -0.95
CA ILE A 11 1.56 1.00 -0.89
C ILE A 11 3.02 1.07 -1.28
N ARG A 12 3.87 0.42 -0.49
CA ARG A 12 5.27 0.24 -0.84
C ARG A 12 5.67 -1.20 -0.66
N TYR A 13 6.54 -1.66 -1.54
CA TYR A 13 7.02 -3.02 -1.50
C TYR A 13 8.51 -3.11 -1.85
N TYR A 14 9.22 -3.91 -1.06
CA TYR A 14 10.64 -4.15 -1.22
C TYR A 14 10.88 -5.51 -1.84
N SER A 15 11.53 -5.52 -3.00
CA SER A 15 11.94 -6.77 -3.61
C SER A 15 13.28 -7.23 -3.07
N SER A 16 13.27 -8.37 -2.38
CA SER A 16 14.47 -9.04 -1.86
C SER A 16 15.43 -9.45 -2.98
N LYS A 17 14.89 -9.85 -4.14
CA LYS A 17 15.67 -10.25 -5.32
C LYS A 17 16.36 -9.07 -6.01
N LYS A 18 15.64 -7.95 -6.15
CA LYS A 18 16.13 -6.76 -6.86
C LYS A 18 16.81 -5.75 -5.93
N GLN A 19 16.69 -5.92 -4.61
CA GLN A 19 17.18 -5.01 -3.58
C GLN A 19 16.68 -3.57 -3.77
N THR A 20 15.39 -3.40 -4.08
CA THR A 20 14.80 -2.09 -4.37
C THR A 20 13.37 -1.95 -3.86
N TRP A 21 13.00 -0.71 -3.51
CA TRP A 21 11.65 -0.32 -3.17
C TRP A 21 10.88 0.12 -4.40
N THR A 22 9.59 -0.22 -4.45
CA THR A 22 8.61 0.39 -5.35
C THR A 22 7.49 0.98 -4.52
N ILE A 23 6.98 2.13 -4.95
CA ILE A 23 5.96 2.91 -4.23
C ILE A 23 4.82 3.18 -5.22
N GLU A 24 3.59 2.93 -4.77
CA GLU A 24 2.35 3.21 -5.48
C GLU A 24 1.44 4.07 -4.60
N THR A 25 1.03 5.22 -5.12
CA THR A 25 0.12 6.14 -4.44
C THR A 25 -1.27 6.07 -5.07
N ILE A 26 -2.29 5.86 -4.24
CA ILE A 26 -3.68 5.73 -4.64
C ILE A 26 -4.46 6.91 -4.06
N THR A 27 -4.86 7.84 -4.91
CA THR A 27 -5.53 9.09 -4.52
C THR A 27 -7.06 8.99 -4.48
N ASN A 28 -7.63 7.82 -4.84
CA ASN A 28 -9.06 7.58 -4.68
C ASN A 28 -9.33 6.95 -3.30
N PRO A 29 -9.94 7.69 -2.35
CA PRO A 29 -10.21 7.17 -1.01
C PRO A 29 -11.25 6.04 -0.99
N ASN A 30 -12.06 5.91 -2.05
CA ASN A 30 -13.05 4.84 -2.19
C ASN A 30 -12.45 3.52 -2.70
N THR A 31 -11.15 3.47 -3.00
CA THR A 31 -10.48 2.22 -3.38
C THR A 31 -10.50 1.24 -2.21
N ASN A 32 -11.09 0.08 -2.42
CA ASN A 32 -11.18 -1.00 -1.43
C ASN A 32 -10.29 -2.20 -1.75
N MET A 33 -9.73 -2.28 -2.96
CA MET A 33 -8.92 -3.42 -3.41
C MET A 33 -7.90 -2.99 -4.46
N ILE A 34 -6.71 -3.58 -4.37
CA ILE A 34 -5.62 -3.45 -5.35
C ILE A 34 -5.03 -4.84 -5.59
N ILE A 35 -4.72 -5.14 -6.84
CA ILE A 35 -4.14 -6.41 -7.25
C ILE A 35 -2.69 -6.13 -7.67
N LEU A 36 -1.75 -6.58 -6.83
CA LEU A 36 -0.32 -6.57 -7.14
C LEU A 36 0.02 -7.84 -7.94
N THR A 37 0.41 -7.67 -9.20
CA THR A 37 0.88 -8.78 -10.04
C THR A 37 2.35 -9.08 -9.75
N GLY A 38 2.71 -10.36 -9.72
CA GLY A 38 4.11 -10.78 -9.47
C GLY A 38 4.58 -10.67 -8.02
N ALA A 39 3.65 -10.63 -7.05
CA ALA A 39 4.00 -10.70 -5.65
C ALA A 39 4.81 -11.98 -5.36
N THR A 40 5.94 -11.83 -4.66
CA THR A 40 6.90 -12.90 -4.41
C THR A 40 7.01 -13.15 -2.92
N VAL A 41 7.02 -14.43 -2.53
CA VAL A 41 7.27 -14.82 -1.13
C VAL A 41 8.65 -14.34 -0.70
N GLY A 42 8.73 -13.67 0.45
CA GLY A 42 9.96 -13.12 1.01
C GLY A 42 10.20 -11.64 0.70
N ASP A 43 9.40 -11.04 -0.18
CA ASP A 43 9.37 -9.59 -0.36
C ASP A 43 8.58 -8.93 0.78
N THR A 44 8.90 -7.68 1.08
CA THR A 44 8.18 -6.89 2.11
C THR A 44 7.10 -6.06 1.46
N TYR A 45 5.90 -6.03 2.04
CA TYR A 45 4.77 -5.25 1.56
C TYR A 45 4.23 -4.42 2.71
N GLU A 46 4.00 -3.14 2.48
CA GLU A 46 3.49 -2.23 3.49
C GLU A 46 2.46 -1.26 2.91
N ILE A 47 1.50 -0.87 3.74
CA ILE A 47 0.48 0.11 3.38
C ILE A 47 0.33 1.16 4.49
N ALA A 48 0.09 2.40 4.09
CA ALA A 48 -0.36 3.48 4.96
C ALA A 48 -1.50 4.26 4.29
N THR A 49 -2.44 4.75 5.09
CA THR A 49 -3.41 5.77 4.66
C THR A 49 -2.83 7.16 4.95
N PHE A 50 -3.12 8.13 4.08
CA PHE A 50 -2.82 9.54 4.31
C PHE A 50 -4.08 10.40 4.17
N ASP A 51 -4.13 11.53 4.88
CA ASP A 51 -5.25 12.48 4.82
C ASP A 51 -5.07 13.52 3.69
N THR A 52 -6.04 14.43 3.52
CA THR A 52 -5.98 15.47 2.48
C THR A 52 -4.85 16.50 2.68
N GLU A 53 -4.22 16.52 3.85
CA GLU A 53 -3.08 17.39 4.16
C GLU A 53 -1.73 16.64 4.02
N GLY A 54 -1.77 15.36 3.67
CA GLY A 54 -0.58 14.52 3.50
C GLY A 54 -0.01 14.01 4.82
N LEU A 55 -0.80 13.97 5.90
CA LEU A 55 -0.40 13.31 7.15
C LEU A 55 -0.63 11.81 7.02
N TYR A 56 0.44 11.04 7.19
CA TYR A 56 0.41 9.59 7.06
C TYR A 56 0.11 8.92 8.40
N SER A 57 -0.71 7.88 8.35
CA SER A 57 -0.71 6.82 9.36
C SER A 57 0.62 6.06 9.37
N ARG A 58 0.85 5.24 10.39
CA ARG A 58 1.98 4.29 10.37
C ARG A 58 1.82 3.31 9.22
N PHE A 59 2.94 2.93 8.60
CA PHE A 59 2.96 1.79 7.69
C PHE A 59 2.72 0.50 8.46
N ILE A 60 1.84 -0.35 7.93
CA ILE A 60 1.60 -1.70 8.45
C ILE A 60 2.09 -2.72 7.42
N SER A 61 2.74 -3.78 7.89
CA SER A 61 3.22 -4.85 7.02
C SER A 61 2.08 -5.80 6.62
N LEU A 62 2.10 -6.22 5.37
CA LEU A 62 1.13 -7.13 4.77
C LEU A 62 1.81 -8.43 4.35
N ASN A 63 1.10 -9.53 4.53
CA ASN A 63 1.50 -10.84 3.99
C ASN A 63 0.62 -11.14 2.76
N PRO A 64 1.18 -11.20 1.54
CA PRO A 64 0.42 -11.49 0.34
C PRO A 64 -0.36 -12.80 0.48
N GLN A 65 -1.63 -12.78 0.09
CA GLN A 65 -2.46 -13.99 0.00
C GLN A 65 -2.63 -14.37 -1.47
N PRO A 66 -2.63 -15.67 -1.83
CA PRO A 66 -3.05 -16.11 -3.15
C PRO A 66 -4.48 -15.63 -3.42
N VAL A 67 -4.76 -15.20 -4.65
CA VAL A 67 -6.14 -14.94 -5.07
C VAL A 67 -6.86 -16.30 -5.08
N GLN A 68 -7.95 -16.41 -4.31
CA GLN A 68 -8.84 -17.57 -4.31
C GLN A 68 -9.80 -17.51 -5.50
#